data_AF-A0A9P9XAK6-F1
#
_entry.id   AF-A0A9P9XAK6-F1
#
_cell.length_a   1.000
_cell.length_b   1.000
_cell.length_c   1.000
_cell.angle_alpha   90.00
_cell.angle_beta   90.00
_cell.angle_gamma   90.00
#
_symmetry.space_group_name_H-M   'P 1'
#
loop_
_entity.id
_entity.type
_entity.pdbx_description
1 polymer ?
#
loop_
_entity_poly.entity_id
_entity_poly.type
_entity_poly.pdbx_seq_one_letter_code
_entity_poly.pdbx_strand_id
1 'polypeptide(L)'
;MLEIVKARSSTFPSFTSFAHVCIALVNDDVLIMPMIETREGVENVEAIAAVPGIDALFIGCADLCMELAVPGQHDSEFFHSTVAKIANAAEKASVDGRKVSVGLGGLEPRPDLLEALAKRHASIR
;
A
#
# COMPACT_ATOMS: atom_id res chain seq x y z
N MET A 1 -33.72 8.89 -4.03
CA MET A 1 -32.95 9.22 -5.24
C MET A 1 -32.35 10.59 -5.02
N LEU A 2 -31.11 10.59 -4.57
CA LEU A 2 -30.30 11.75 -4.19
C LEU A 2 -29.56 12.25 -5.44
N GLU A 3 -29.44 13.57 -5.60
CA GLU A 3 -28.15 14.19 -5.93
C GLU A 3 -28.04 15.50 -5.15
N ILE A 4 -27.23 15.46 -4.10
CA ILE A 4 -26.79 16.60 -3.31
C ILE A 4 -25.39 16.95 -3.80
N VAL A 5 -25.26 18.15 -4.37
CA VAL A 5 -24.13 19.09 -4.29
C VAL A 5 -22.74 18.49 -3.99
N LYS A 6 -21.84 18.56 -4.99
CA LYS A 6 -20.43 18.90 -4.72
C LYS A 6 -19.93 19.89 -5.75
N ALA A 7 -19.93 21.16 -5.35
CA ALA A 7 -19.28 22.25 -6.04
C ALA A 7 -17.75 22.03 -6.06
N ARG A 8 -17.15 22.05 -7.24
CA ARG A 8 -15.72 22.33 -7.45
C ARG A 8 -15.62 23.62 -8.24
N SER A 9 -15.88 24.74 -7.57
CA SER A 9 -15.57 26.06 -8.11
C SER A 9 -14.17 26.48 -7.67
N SER A 10 -13.25 26.57 -8.62
CA SER A 10 -12.52 27.82 -8.78
C SER A 10 -12.37 28.06 -10.27
N THR A 11 -13.23 28.95 -10.77
CA THR A 11 -13.16 29.54 -12.10
C THR A 11 -11.91 30.38 -12.20
N PHE A 12 -10.92 29.91 -12.97
CA PHE A 12 -9.91 30.76 -13.59
C PHE A 12 -10.09 30.61 -15.10
N PRO A 13 -10.45 31.65 -15.87
CA PRO A 13 -10.52 31.54 -17.30
C PRO A 13 -9.09 31.60 -17.82
N SER A 14 -8.48 30.44 -17.99
CA SER A 14 -7.17 30.32 -18.63
C SER A 14 -7.25 29.15 -19.58
N PHE A 15 -6.86 29.36 -20.84
CA PHE A 15 -6.49 28.28 -21.73
C PHE A 15 -5.67 27.26 -20.92
N THR A 16 -6.22 26.06 -20.67
CA THR A 16 -5.44 24.99 -20.06
C THR A 16 -4.38 24.65 -21.08
N SER A 17 -3.16 25.15 -20.88
CA SER A 17 -2.06 24.83 -21.76
C SER A 17 -1.91 23.32 -21.82
N PHE A 18 -1.50 22.80 -22.97
CA PHE A 18 -1.23 21.37 -23.14
C PHE A 18 -0.37 20.81 -21.98
N ALA A 19 0.59 21.60 -21.51
CA ALA A 19 1.42 21.28 -20.35
C ALA A 19 0.62 21.02 -19.07
N HIS A 20 -0.40 21.82 -18.74
CA HIS A 20 -1.23 21.59 -17.55
C HIS A 20 -2.07 20.31 -17.66
N VAL A 21 -2.59 19.99 -18.84
CA VAL A 21 -3.31 18.74 -19.07
C VAL A 21 -2.36 17.55 -18.91
N CYS A 22 -1.15 17.62 -19.48
CA CYS A 22 -0.15 16.57 -19.33
C CYS A 22 0.27 16.35 -17.87
N ILE A 23 0.49 17.43 -17.09
CA ILE A 23 0.87 17.31 -15.67
C ILE A 23 -0.24 16.63 -14.87
N ALA A 24 -1.50 17.00 -15.10
CA ALA A 24 -2.63 16.38 -14.40
C ALA A 24 -2.74 14.89 -14.73
N LEU A 25 -2.61 14.50 -16.00
CA LEU A 25 -2.65 13.09 -16.42
C LEU A 25 -1.50 12.29 -15.80
N VAL A 26 -0.28 12.83 -15.79
CA VAL A 26 0.87 12.16 -15.19
C VAL A 26 0.68 11.96 -13.69
N ASN A 27 0.12 12.94 -12.98
CA ASN A 27 -0.14 12.78 -11.54
C ASN A 27 -1.12 11.64 -11.24
N ASP A 28 -2.12 11.44 -12.10
CA ASP A 28 -3.11 10.37 -11.93
C ASP A 28 -2.55 8.98 -12.30
N ASP A 29 -1.46 8.92 -13.07
CA ASP A 29 -0.80 7.68 -13.52
C ASP A 29 0.43 7.28 -12.66
N VAL A 30 0.75 8.03 -11.60
CA VAL A 30 1.85 7.69 -10.68
C VAL A 30 1.38 6.71 -9.62
N LEU A 31 2.08 5.58 -9.52
CA LEU A 31 1.86 4.59 -8.47
C LEU A 31 2.67 4.95 -7.21
N ILE A 32 2.00 4.98 -6.06
CA ILE A 32 2.62 5.23 -4.75
C ILE A 32 2.49 3.98 -3.87
N MET A 33 3.65 3.45 -3.48
CA MET A 33 3.75 2.26 -2.66
C MET A 33 4.82 2.44 -1.57
N PRO A 34 4.47 2.92 -0.36
CA PRO A 34 5.41 3.02 0.74
C PRO A 34 5.88 1.63 1.20
N MET A 35 7.15 1.58 1.60
CA MET A 35 7.76 0.38 2.18
C MET A 35 7.53 0.37 3.69
N ILE A 36 6.97 -0.73 4.20
CA ILE A 36 6.75 -1.01 5.61
C ILE A 36 7.83 -1.99 6.05
N GLU A 37 8.90 -1.43 6.62
CA GLU A 37 10.10 -2.19 7.01
C GLU A 37 10.62 -1.83 8.41
N THR A 38 9.90 -0.96 9.13
CA THR A 38 10.26 -0.55 10.49
C THR A 38 9.16 -0.88 11.51
N ARG A 39 9.49 -0.93 12.80
CA ARG A 39 8.50 -1.13 13.87
C ARG A 39 7.47 -0.03 13.88
N GLU A 40 7.91 1.22 13.75
CA GLU A 40 7.03 2.39 13.66
C GLU A 40 6.12 2.32 12.42
N GLY A 41 6.64 1.86 11.27
CA GLY A 41 5.85 1.63 10.07
C GLY A 41 4.74 0.60 10.31
N VAL A 42 5.04 -0.51 11.00
CA VAL A 42 4.07 -1.53 11.38
C VAL A 42 3.04 -1.01 12.39
N GLU A 43 3.44 -0.15 13.33
CA GLU A 43 2.54 0.47 14.30
C GLU A 43 1.56 1.42 13.61
N ASN A 44 2.03 2.21 12.65
CA ASN A 44 1.25 3.21 11.93
C ASN A 44 0.61 2.71 10.63
N VAL A 45 0.73 1.42 10.31
CA VAL A 45 0.37 0.88 8.98
C VAL A 45 -1.08 1.16 8.58
N GLU A 46 -2.03 1.19 9.52
CA GLU A 46 -3.43 1.51 9.22
C GLU A 46 -3.60 2.98 8.79
N ALA A 47 -2.92 3.90 9.48
CA ALA A 47 -2.93 5.31 9.14
C ALA A 47 -2.24 5.57 7.80
N ILE A 48 -1.12 4.88 7.54
CA ILE A 48 -0.40 4.94 6.26
C ILE A 48 -1.31 4.43 5.14
N ALA A 49 -1.85 3.22 5.25
CA ALA A 49 -2.69 2.62 4.21
C ALA A 49 -3.93 3.48 3.89
N ALA A 50 -4.48 4.18 4.88
CA ALA A 50 -5.64 5.06 4.70
C ALA A 50 -5.35 6.34 3.90
N VAL A 51 -4.08 6.76 3.77
CA VAL A 51 -3.71 7.99 3.05
C VAL A 51 -4.23 7.95 1.62
N PRO A 52 -4.99 8.96 1.15
CA PRO A 52 -5.46 9.03 -0.24
C PRO A 52 -4.28 9.07 -1.22
N GLY A 53 -4.38 8.29 -2.30
CA GLY A 53 -3.34 8.18 -3.33
C GLY A 53 -2.30 7.08 -3.07
N ILE A 54 -2.42 6.31 -1.97
CA ILE A 54 -1.61 5.09 -1.81
C ILE A 54 -2.30 3.92 -2.52
N ASP A 55 -1.61 3.34 -3.50
CA ASP A 55 -2.12 2.26 -4.34
C ASP A 55 -1.79 0.88 -3.77
N ALA A 56 -0.68 0.79 -3.03
CA ALA A 56 -0.21 -0.45 -2.45
C ALA A 56 0.69 -0.21 -1.24
N LEU A 57 0.95 -1.24 -0.46
CA LEU A 57 2.04 -1.29 0.51
C LEU A 57 3.11 -2.26 0.00
N PHE A 58 4.36 -2.03 0.38
CA PHE A 58 5.44 -2.98 0.13
C PHE A 58 6.05 -3.42 1.46
N ILE A 59 6.31 -4.71 1.65
CA ILE A 59 7.02 -5.20 2.83
C ILE A 59 8.46 -5.54 2.42
N GLY A 60 9.42 -4.79 2.93
CA GLY A 60 10.83 -5.16 2.86
C GLY A 60 11.11 -6.27 3.88
N CYS A 61 10.91 -7.54 3.50
CA CYS A 61 10.87 -8.64 4.48
C CYS A 61 12.21 -8.84 5.21
N ALA A 62 13.33 -8.62 4.52
CA ALA A 62 14.67 -8.72 5.11
C ALA A 62 14.90 -7.61 6.15
N ASP A 63 14.70 -6.36 5.75
CA ASP A 63 14.89 -5.19 6.62
C ASP A 63 13.91 -5.17 7.78
N LEU A 64 12.65 -5.57 7.54
CA LEU A 64 11.67 -5.73 8.60
C LEU A 64 12.10 -6.78 9.63
N CYS A 65 12.62 -7.93 9.20
CA CYS A 65 13.16 -8.93 10.11
C CYS A 65 14.35 -8.39 10.92
N MET A 66 15.22 -7.59 10.31
CA MET A 66 16.35 -6.94 10.99
C MET A 66 15.84 -5.99 12.09
N GLU A 67 14.91 -5.10 11.76
CA GLU A 67 14.33 -4.15 12.70
C GLU A 67 13.59 -4.86 13.86
N LEU A 68 12.91 -5.95 13.54
CA LEU A 68 12.18 -6.76 14.50
C LEU A 68 13.09 -7.65 15.36
N ALA A 69 14.42 -7.56 15.20
CA ALA A 69 15.42 -8.35 15.89
C ALA A 69 15.28 -9.87 15.66
N VAL A 70 14.76 -10.27 14.50
CA VAL A 70 14.56 -11.67 14.06
C VAL A 70 15.14 -11.90 12.66
N PRO A 71 16.45 -11.61 12.45
CA PRO A 71 17.07 -11.64 11.13
C PRO A 71 16.93 -13.02 10.45
N GLY A 72 16.42 -13.03 9.22
CA GLY A 72 16.23 -14.25 8.41
C GLY A 72 15.14 -15.22 8.90
N GLN A 73 14.45 -14.92 10.00
CA GLN A 73 13.43 -15.80 10.58
C GLN A 73 12.05 -15.57 9.93
N HIS A 74 11.97 -15.75 8.61
CA HIS A 74 10.74 -15.53 7.84
C HIS A 74 9.64 -16.55 8.13
N ASP A 75 9.97 -17.73 8.66
CA ASP A 75 8.98 -18.74 9.05
C ASP A 75 8.42 -18.52 10.47
N SER A 76 8.92 -17.51 11.19
CA SER A 76 8.49 -17.24 12.57
C SER A 76 7.04 -16.76 12.64
N GLU A 77 6.33 -17.16 13.70
CA GLU A 77 4.97 -16.67 13.98
C GLU A 77 4.94 -15.14 14.12
N PHE A 78 6.02 -14.55 14.64
CA PHE A 78 6.14 -13.10 14.78
C PHE A 78 6.21 -12.40 13.41
N PHE A 79 6.99 -12.92 12.47
CA PHE A 79 7.02 -12.38 11.12
C PHE A 79 5.66 -12.56 10.41
N HIS A 80 5.08 -13.76 10.48
CA HIS A 80 3.77 -14.03 9.87
C HIS A 80 2.65 -13.15 10.43
N SER A 81 2.59 -12.96 11.76
CA SER A 81 1.60 -12.07 12.38
C SER A 81 1.82 -10.60 12.01
N THR A 82 3.07 -10.19 11.81
CA THR A 82 3.39 -8.84 11.32
C THR A 82 2.93 -8.65 9.87
N VAL A 83 3.20 -9.61 8.98
CA VAL A 83 2.70 -9.61 7.60
C VAL A 83 1.17 -9.58 7.58
N ALA A 84 0.52 -10.39 8.42
CA ALA A 84 -0.93 -10.40 8.56
C ALA A 84 -1.48 -9.05 9.01
N LYS A 85 -0.82 -8.36 9.95
CA LYS A 85 -1.22 -7.01 10.39
C LYS A 85 -1.20 -6.02 9.22
N ILE A 86 -0.14 -6.03 8.41
CA ILE A 86 0.02 -5.15 7.24
C ILE A 86 -1.02 -5.49 6.17
N ALA A 87 -1.22 -6.78 5.88
CA ALA A 87 -2.21 -7.26 4.93
C ALA A 87 -3.64 -6.84 5.33
N ASN A 88 -4.00 -6.97 6.60
CA ASN A 88 -5.30 -6.56 7.13
C ASN A 88 -5.49 -5.04 7.05
N ALA A 89 -4.44 -4.25 7.27
CA ALA A 89 -4.50 -2.79 7.13
C ALA A 89 -4.80 -2.38 5.68
N ALA A 90 -4.16 -3.03 4.71
CA ALA A 90 -4.43 -2.80 3.29
C ALA A 90 -5.86 -3.19 2.89
N GLU A 91 -6.37 -4.32 3.41
CA GLU A 91 -7.76 -4.74 3.20
C GLU A 91 -8.74 -3.73 3.79
N LYS A 92 -8.51 -3.25 5.02
CA LYS A 92 -9.36 -2.21 5.65
C LYS A 92 -9.35 -0.89 4.87
N ALA A 93 -8.22 -0.52 4.26
CA ALA A 93 -8.10 0.68 3.44
C ALA A 93 -8.75 0.54 2.05
N SER A 94 -9.10 -0.68 1.64
CA SER A 94 -9.75 -0.97 0.37
C SER A 94 -11.25 -0.76 0.46
N VAL A 95 -11.69 0.49 0.27
CA VAL A 95 -13.10 0.92 0.35
C VAL A 95 -13.51 1.72 -0.89
N ASP A 96 -14.81 1.75 -1.20
CA ASP A 96 -15.40 2.57 -2.27
C ASP A 96 -14.73 2.38 -3.67
N GLY A 97 -14.36 1.14 -3.98
CA GLY A 97 -13.72 0.80 -5.26
C GLY A 97 -12.20 1.03 -5.30
N ARG A 98 -11.62 1.68 -4.28
CA ARG A 98 -10.17 1.72 -4.08
C ARG A 98 -9.70 0.35 -3.58
N LYS A 99 -8.57 -0.11 -4.12
CA LYS A 99 -7.92 -1.34 -3.68
C LYS A 99 -6.47 -1.04 -3.33
N VAL A 100 -6.04 -1.44 -2.13
CA VAL A 100 -4.65 -1.36 -1.68
C VAL A 100 -4.10 -2.77 -1.64
N SER A 101 -3.15 -3.10 -2.53
CA SER A 101 -2.47 -4.40 -2.52
C SER A 101 -1.21 -4.38 -1.66
N VAL A 102 -0.66 -5.55 -1.35
CA VAL A 102 0.61 -5.69 -0.61
C VAL A 102 1.60 -6.50 -1.44
N GLY A 103 2.78 -5.93 -1.67
CA GLY A 103 3.92 -6.63 -2.25
C GLY A 103 4.89 -7.12 -1.18
N LEU A 104 5.60 -8.21 -1.46
CA LEU A 104 6.63 -8.79 -0.58
C LEU A 104 7.98 -8.77 -1.31
N GLY A 105 8.97 -8.08 -0.74
CA GLY A 105 10.34 -8.05 -1.25
C GLY A 105 11.32 -8.80 -0.35
N GLY A 106 12.37 -9.40 -0.92
CA GLY A 106 13.40 -10.10 -0.16
C GLY A 106 13.06 -11.55 0.19
N LEU A 107 11.97 -12.09 -0.35
CA LEU A 107 11.57 -13.50 -0.22
C LEU A 107 11.73 -14.28 -1.54
N GLU A 108 12.40 -13.71 -2.56
CA GLU A 108 12.63 -14.35 -3.85
C GLU A 108 13.30 -15.74 -3.73
N PRO A 109 14.22 -15.99 -2.77
CA PRO A 109 14.77 -17.33 -2.55
C PRO A 109 13.78 -18.34 -1.93
N ARG A 110 12.59 -17.90 -1.50
CA ARG A 110 11.55 -18.70 -0.81
C ARG A 110 10.19 -18.59 -1.53
N PRO A 111 10.07 -19.11 -2.77
CA PRO A 111 8.82 -19.07 -3.53
C PRO A 111 7.68 -19.83 -2.83
N ASP A 112 8.01 -20.86 -2.05
CA ASP A 112 7.06 -21.61 -1.21
C ASP A 112 6.36 -20.69 -0.18
N LEU A 113 7.13 -19.81 0.45
CA LEU A 113 6.62 -18.89 1.46
C LEU A 113 5.82 -17.75 0.81
N LEU A 114 6.32 -17.19 -0.31
CA LEU A 114 5.61 -16.19 -1.10
C LEU A 114 4.22 -16.70 -1.51
N GLU A 115 4.15 -17.90 -2.09
CA GLU A 115 2.87 -18.51 -2.46
C GLU A 115 1.96 -18.74 -1.26
N ALA A 116 2.51 -19.23 -0.15
CA ALA A 116 1.73 -19.50 1.04
C ALA A 116 1.16 -18.22 1.64
N LEU A 117 1.89 -17.11 1.64
CA LEU A 117 1.41 -15.80 2.12
C LEU A 117 0.37 -15.21 1.16
N ALA A 118 0.59 -15.30 -0.16
CA ALA A 118 -0.36 -14.84 -1.17
C ALA A 118 -1.69 -15.62 -1.14
N LYS A 119 -1.66 -16.93 -0.85
CA LYS A 119 -2.87 -17.76 -0.66
C LYS A 119 -3.61 -17.42 0.64
N ARG A 120 -2.89 -17.01 1.69
CA ARG A 120 -3.46 -16.72 3.01
C ARG A 120 -4.07 -15.32 3.12
N HIS A 121 -3.57 -14.35 2.37
CA HIS A 121 -3.98 -12.95 2.47
C HIS A 121 -4.43 -12.41 1.11
N ALA A 122 -5.70 -12.02 1.02
CA ALA A 122 -6.31 -11.62 -0.24
C ALA A 122 -5.79 -10.29 -0.78
N SER A 123 -5.08 -9.49 0.01
CA SER A 123 -4.38 -8.27 -0.41
C SER A 123 -2.97 -8.51 -0.97
N ILE A 124 -2.32 -9.64 -0.67
CA ILE A 124 -0.95 -9.93 -1.13
C ILE A 124 -0.96 -10.34 -2.61
N ARG A 125 -0.10 -9.73 -3.43
CA ARG A 125 0.00 -9.96 -4.89
C ARG A 125 1.42 -10.28 -5.32
#